data_AF-A0A9D9VI03-F1
#
_entry.id   AF-A0A9D9VI03-F1
#
_cell.length_a   1.000
_cell.length_b   1.000
_cell.length_c   1.000
_cell.angle_alpha   90.00
_cell.angle_beta   90.00
_cell.angle_gamma   90.00
#
_symmetry.space_group_name_H-M   'P 1'
#
loop_
_entity.id
_entity.type
_entity.pdbx_description
1 polymer ?
#
loop_
_entity_poly.entity_id
_entity_poly.type
_entity_poly.pdbx_seq_one_letter_code
_entity_poly.pdbx_strand_id
1 'polypeptide(L)'
;MPDSILLIGNSAKPEYWKGAEADEILNAYAKNLEARGYTPAPNKEKATLGVQVSYIKSTYYFTDYGRPEWWWDYPGYWGSNYWGNWGGWYYPYAVSYSFSTNSFISEIVDLTAAEGSGKKIPVLWTSYMSGIKYSTSVNKVLAVNGVNQAFTQSPYLTNK
;
A
#
# COMPACT_ATOMS: atom_id res chain seq x y z
N MET A 1 4.70 7.20 6.08
CA MET A 1 3.88 5.97 6.13
C MET A 1 2.84 6.14 7.22
N PRO A 2 1.57 5.78 7.00
CA PRO A 2 0.55 5.72 8.05
C PRO A 2 0.96 4.76 9.18
N ASP A 3 0.42 4.98 10.37
CA ASP A 3 0.61 4.14 11.57
C ASP A 3 -0.28 2.89 11.58
N SER A 4 -0.91 2.57 10.44
CA SER A 4 -1.97 1.58 10.38
C SER A 4 -2.14 1.00 8.98
N ILE A 5 -2.67 -0.22 8.93
CA ILE A 5 -2.93 -0.95 7.70
C ILE A 5 -4.42 -0.84 7.39
N LEU A 6 -4.78 -0.38 6.19
CA LEU A 6 -6.18 -0.31 5.78
C LEU A 6 -6.76 -1.72 5.64
N LEU A 7 -7.92 -1.98 6.25
CA LEU A 7 -8.64 -3.23 6.11
C LEU A 7 -9.69 -3.11 5.01
N ILE A 8 -9.53 -3.90 3.94
CA ILE A 8 -10.55 -4.01 2.91
C ILE A 8 -11.53 -5.11 3.32
N GLY A 9 -12.72 -4.67 3.74
CA GLY A 9 -13.81 -5.53 4.23
C GLY A 9 -15.12 -5.32 3.47
N ASN A 10 -16.23 -5.72 4.09
CA ASN A 10 -17.58 -5.56 3.50
C ASN A 10 -18.21 -4.19 3.81
N SER A 11 -17.57 -3.37 4.63
CA SER A 11 -18.04 -2.04 4.99
C SER A 11 -17.46 -1.00 4.02
N ALA A 12 -18.32 -0.11 3.50
CA ALA A 12 -17.89 1.05 2.73
C ALA A 12 -17.07 2.06 3.56
N LYS A 13 -17.19 2.02 4.89
CA LYS A 13 -16.39 2.86 5.78
C LYS A 13 -14.99 2.24 5.96
N PRO A 14 -13.91 3.04 5.88
CA PRO A 14 -12.57 2.53 6.07
C PRO A 14 -12.38 2.01 7.50
N GLU A 15 -11.79 0.83 7.62
CA GLU A 15 -11.36 0.21 8.88
C GLU A 15 -9.85 0.07 8.88
N TYR A 16 -9.22 0.15 10.05
CA TYR A 16 -7.75 0.13 10.16
C TYR A 16 -7.28 -0.90 11.18
N TRP A 17 -6.32 -1.72 10.78
CA TRP A 17 -5.59 -2.60 11.68
C TRP A 17 -4.43 -1.84 12.33
N LYS A 18 -4.42 -1.85 13.67
CA LYS A 18 -3.48 -1.13 14.53
C LYS A 18 -2.88 -2.03 15.60
N GLY A 19 -1.87 -1.50 16.28
CA GLY A 19 -1.20 -2.15 17.40
C GLY A 19 0.03 -2.94 16.95
N ALA A 20 0.71 -3.56 17.93
CA ALA A 20 2.04 -4.14 17.76
C ALA A 20 2.17 -5.09 16.56
N GLU A 21 1.11 -5.81 16.20
CA GLU A 21 1.11 -6.73 15.07
C GLU A 21 1.12 -6.02 13.71
N ALA A 22 0.36 -4.94 13.57
CA ALA A 22 0.40 -4.10 12.38
C ALA A 22 1.75 -3.35 12.30
N ASP A 23 2.24 -2.88 13.45
CA ASP A 23 3.52 -2.19 13.56
C ASP A 23 4.69 -3.06 13.10
N GLU A 24 4.68 -4.37 13.41
CA GLU A 24 5.71 -5.31 12.97
C GLU A 24 5.80 -5.40 11.43
N ILE A 25 4.65 -5.45 10.76
CA ILE A 25 4.57 -5.48 9.29
C ILE A 25 5.00 -4.14 8.70
N LEU A 26 4.50 -3.03 9.23
CA LEU A 26 4.86 -1.68 8.78
C LEU A 26 6.36 -1.40 8.96
N ASN A 27 6.94 -1.86 10.07
CA ASN A 27 8.38 -1.76 10.34
C ASN A 27 9.21 -2.54 9.31
N ALA A 28 8.70 -3.62 8.72
CA ALA A 28 9.39 -4.32 7.64
C ALA A 28 9.50 -3.43 6.38
N TYR A 29 8.48 -2.65 6.03
CA TYR A 29 8.56 -1.67 4.94
C TYR A 29 9.57 -0.57 5.26
N ALA A 30 9.52 -0.01 6.46
CA ALA A 30 10.43 1.05 6.89
C ALA A 30 11.89 0.59 6.82
N LYS A 31 12.22 -0.57 7.41
CA LYS A 31 13.59 -1.13 7.39
C LYS A 31 14.08 -1.42 5.97
N ASN A 32 13.22 -1.90 5.08
CA ASN A 32 13.61 -2.15 3.69
C ASN A 32 13.90 -0.87 2.92
N LEU A 33 13.14 0.20 3.16
CA LEU A 33 13.37 1.53 2.59
C LEU A 33 14.66 2.17 3.15
N GLU A 34 14.89 2.04 4.45
CA GLU A 34 16.15 2.46 5.09
C GLU A 34 17.37 1.73 4.50
N ALA A 35 17.27 0.42 4.33
CA ALA A 35 18.30 -0.37 3.67
C ALA A 35 18.57 0.08 2.22
N ARG A 36 17.58 0.70 1.58
CA ARG A 36 17.63 1.27 0.21
C ARG A 36 18.03 2.74 0.16
N GLY A 37 18.37 3.33 1.32
CA GLY A 37 18.90 4.68 1.48
C GLY A 37 17.85 5.77 1.70
N TYR A 38 16.57 5.42 1.81
CA TYR A 38 15.53 6.37 2.21
C TYR A 38 15.54 6.56 3.72
N THR A 39 15.19 7.76 4.20
CA THR A 39 15.11 8.02 5.65
C THR A 39 13.69 8.41 6.04
N PRO A 40 13.24 8.06 7.25
CA PRO A 40 11.93 8.49 7.74
C PRO A 40 11.84 10.03 7.78
N ALA A 41 10.78 10.57 7.20
CA ALA A 41 10.46 11.98 7.31
C ALA A 41 9.72 12.28 8.63
N PRO A 42 9.88 13.49 9.21
CA PRO A 42 9.22 13.85 10.46
C PRO A 42 7.68 13.97 10.34
N ASN A 43 7.18 14.23 9.12
CA ASN A 43 5.77 14.32 8.81
C ASN A 43 5.55 14.14 7.30
N LYS A 44 4.28 14.13 6.86
CA LYS A 44 3.93 13.92 5.46
C LYS A 44 4.42 15.06 4.56
N GLU A 45 4.38 16.30 5.05
CA GLU A 45 4.74 17.51 4.32
C GLU A 45 6.25 17.61 4.02
N LYS A 46 7.07 16.85 4.75
CA LYS A 46 8.53 16.74 4.53
C LYS A 46 8.94 15.42 3.87
N ALA A 47 7.99 14.52 3.63
CA ALA A 47 8.27 13.24 2.99
C ALA A 47 8.36 13.40 1.47
N THR A 48 9.30 12.68 0.85
CA THR A 48 9.38 12.56 -0.61
C THR A 48 8.59 11.35 -1.12
N LEU A 49 8.45 10.32 -0.28
CA LEU A 49 7.71 9.10 -0.57
C LEU A 49 6.59 8.87 0.44
N GLY A 50 5.42 8.49 -0.07
CA GLY A 50 4.34 7.91 0.71
C GLY A 50 4.36 6.39 0.58
N VAL A 51 4.03 5.67 1.64
CA VAL A 51 3.84 4.22 1.62
C VAL A 51 2.47 3.95 2.20
N GLN A 52 1.60 3.27 1.46
CA GLN A 52 0.28 2.85 1.93
C GLN A 52 0.15 1.33 1.82
N VAL A 53 -0.44 0.72 2.85
CA VAL A 53 -0.55 -0.73 3.00
C VAL A 53 -1.99 -1.09 3.31
N SER A 54 -2.51 -2.09 2.61
CA SER A 54 -3.88 -2.56 2.73
C SER A 54 -3.91 -4.08 2.87
N TYR A 55 -4.75 -4.61 3.77
CA TYR A 55 -5.00 -6.03 3.95
C TYR A 55 -6.42 -6.40 3.52
N ILE A 56 -6.53 -7.41 2.67
CA ILE A 56 -7.78 -7.84 2.05
C ILE A 56 -8.44 -8.90 2.91
N LYS A 57 -9.42 -8.50 3.72
CA LYS A 57 -10.29 -9.42 4.47
C LYS A 57 -11.43 -9.95 3.60
N SER A 58 -11.88 -9.15 2.63
CA SER A 58 -12.97 -9.49 1.73
C SER A 58 -12.74 -8.93 0.33
N THR A 59 -13.27 -9.62 -0.67
CA THR A 59 -13.30 -9.20 -2.07
C THR A 59 -14.68 -8.67 -2.49
N TYR A 60 -15.57 -8.40 -1.52
CA TYR A 60 -16.96 -8.01 -1.77
C TYR A 60 -17.13 -6.83 -2.74
N TYR A 61 -16.26 -5.82 -2.63
CA TYR A 61 -16.30 -4.63 -3.48
C TYR A 61 -15.48 -4.75 -4.77
N PHE A 62 -14.75 -5.85 -4.98
CA PHE A 62 -13.98 -6.05 -6.20
C PHE A 62 -14.90 -6.65 -7.27
N THR A 63 -15.82 -5.84 -7.76
CA THR A 63 -16.79 -6.23 -8.79
C THR A 63 -16.50 -5.48 -10.08
N ASP A 64 -16.49 -6.25 -11.18
CA ASP A 64 -16.36 -5.80 -12.56
C ASP A 64 -14.93 -5.41 -12.99
N TYR A 65 -14.34 -6.20 -13.91
CA TYR A 65 -12.96 -6.09 -14.44
C TYR A 65 -12.74 -4.85 -15.34
N GLY A 66 -13.39 -3.72 -15.04
CA GLY A 66 -13.30 -2.51 -15.84
C GLY A 66 -11.92 -1.84 -15.76
N ARG A 67 -11.16 -2.09 -14.69
CA ARG A 67 -9.84 -1.49 -14.44
C ARG A 67 -8.86 -2.48 -13.80
N PRO A 68 -7.56 -2.46 -14.18
CA PRO A 68 -6.55 -3.30 -13.55
C PRO A 68 -6.35 -3.06 -12.05
N GLU A 69 -6.54 -1.82 -11.58
CA GLU A 69 -6.41 -1.41 -10.18
C GLU A 69 -7.72 -1.61 -9.39
N TRP A 70 -8.26 -2.84 -9.40
CA TRP A 70 -9.56 -3.22 -8.81
C TRP A 70 -9.76 -2.83 -7.34
N TRP A 71 -8.68 -2.57 -6.59
CA TRP A 71 -8.79 -2.10 -5.22
C TRP A 71 -9.36 -0.67 -5.11
N TRP A 72 -9.37 0.10 -6.19
CA TRP A 72 -10.05 1.40 -6.24
C TRP A 72 -11.57 1.29 -6.12
N ASP A 73 -12.15 0.12 -6.39
CA ASP A 73 -13.60 -0.10 -6.26
C ASP A 73 -14.02 -0.23 -4.78
N TYR A 74 -13.06 -0.39 -3.86
CA TYR A 74 -13.33 -0.31 -2.44
C TYR A 74 -13.61 1.14 -2.01
N PRO A 75 -14.82 1.49 -1.53
CA PRO A 75 -15.17 2.89 -1.22
C PRO A 75 -14.31 3.53 -0.15
N GLY A 76 -13.77 2.71 0.77
CA GLY A 76 -12.88 3.13 1.84
C GLY A 76 -11.40 3.06 1.48
N TYR A 77 -11.03 2.89 0.19
CA TYR A 77 -9.63 2.82 -0.21
C TYR A 77 -8.89 4.14 0.08
N TRP A 78 -7.56 4.09 0.07
CA TRP A 78 -6.73 5.27 0.22
C TRP A 78 -7.10 6.32 -0.84
N GLY A 79 -7.51 7.49 -0.39
CA GLY A 79 -7.73 8.66 -1.23
C GLY A 79 -6.41 9.39 -1.48
N SER A 80 -6.20 9.89 -2.70
CA SER A 80 -5.02 10.72 -3.00
C SER A 80 -4.96 12.00 -2.14
N ASN A 81 -6.13 12.50 -1.71
CA ASN A 81 -6.28 13.61 -0.78
C ASN A 81 -5.72 13.34 0.64
N TYR A 82 -5.49 12.08 1.01
CA TYR A 82 -4.78 11.75 2.26
C TYR A 82 -3.34 12.27 2.23
N TRP A 83 -2.71 12.24 1.06
CA TRP A 83 -1.30 12.59 0.88
C TRP A 83 -1.07 14.08 0.63
N GLY A 84 -2.02 14.76 -0.01
CA GLY A 84 -1.90 16.18 -0.38
C GLY A 84 -3.00 16.61 -1.35
N ASN A 85 -2.86 17.75 -1.99
CA ASN A 85 -3.83 18.32 -2.92
C ASN A 85 -3.73 17.69 -4.32
N TRP A 86 -4.04 16.39 -4.40
CA TRP A 86 -4.18 15.65 -5.66
C TRP A 86 -5.63 15.16 -5.83
N GLY A 87 -6.06 15.06 -7.09
CA GLY A 87 -7.41 14.64 -7.48
C GLY A 87 -7.50 13.17 -7.94
N GLY A 88 -6.41 12.41 -7.88
CA GLY A 88 -6.40 11.00 -8.27
C GLY A 88 -5.01 10.40 -8.33
N TRP A 89 -4.95 9.14 -8.75
CA TRP A 89 -3.73 8.36 -8.89
C TRP A 89 -3.26 8.28 -10.34
N TYR A 90 -1.95 8.15 -10.55
CA TYR A 90 -1.35 7.90 -11.86
C TYR A 90 -0.43 6.68 -11.80
N TYR A 91 -0.71 5.66 -12.62
CA TYR A 91 0.09 4.44 -12.72
C TYR A 91 0.83 4.49 -14.06
N PRO A 92 2.16 4.68 -14.06
CA PRO A 92 2.98 4.69 -15.27
C PRO A 92 3.30 3.28 -15.79
N TYR A 93 2.65 2.24 -15.24
CA TYR A 93 2.84 0.84 -15.58
C TYR A 93 1.52 0.07 -15.49
N ALA A 94 1.46 -1.07 -16.18
CA ALA A 94 0.30 -1.96 -16.10
C ALA A 94 0.31 -2.78 -14.80
N VAL A 95 -0.86 -2.95 -14.20
CA VAL A 95 -1.13 -3.88 -13.10
C VAL A 95 -1.80 -5.13 -13.67
N SER A 96 -1.46 -6.32 -13.15
CA SER A 96 -2.06 -7.59 -13.61
C SER A 96 -2.31 -8.58 -12.48
N TYR A 97 -2.64 -8.09 -11.29
CA TYR A 97 -2.90 -8.95 -10.12
C TYR A 97 -4.32 -9.52 -10.12
N SER A 98 -4.44 -10.79 -9.73
CA SER A 98 -5.72 -11.42 -9.41
C SER A 98 -6.00 -11.30 -7.91
N PHE A 99 -7.10 -10.65 -7.55
CA PHE A 99 -7.47 -10.44 -6.16
C PHE A 99 -7.84 -11.75 -5.45
N SER A 100 -7.50 -11.82 -4.18
CA SER A 100 -7.89 -12.88 -3.26
C SER A 100 -7.90 -12.35 -1.83
N THR A 101 -8.66 -12.99 -0.96
CA THR A 101 -8.63 -12.68 0.47
C THR A 101 -7.35 -13.18 1.12
N ASN A 102 -7.03 -12.63 2.29
CA ASN A 102 -5.79 -12.88 3.03
C ASN A 102 -4.55 -12.47 2.24
N SER A 103 -4.65 -11.31 1.61
CA SER A 103 -3.62 -10.74 0.76
C SER A 103 -3.32 -9.30 1.17
N PHE A 104 -2.11 -8.85 0.89
CA PHE A 104 -1.72 -7.45 1.04
C PHE A 104 -1.56 -6.80 -0.33
N ILE A 105 -2.01 -5.56 -0.43
CA ILE A 105 -1.61 -4.62 -1.49
C ILE A 105 -0.81 -3.52 -0.83
N SER A 106 0.26 -3.08 -1.48
CA SER A 106 1.05 -1.95 -0.99
C SER A 106 1.55 -1.11 -2.13
N GLU A 107 1.60 0.18 -1.90
CA GLU A 107 1.93 1.18 -2.92
C GLU A 107 2.91 2.19 -2.33
N ILE A 108 3.92 2.55 -3.12
CA ILE A 108 4.82 3.67 -2.85
C ILE A 108 4.51 4.78 -3.84
N VAL A 109 4.33 5.99 -3.33
CA VAL A 109 3.81 7.13 -4.08
C VAL A 109 4.76 8.32 -4.00
N ASP A 110 4.86 9.10 -5.06
CA ASP A 110 5.75 10.26 -5.15
C ASP A 110 5.07 11.52 -4.59
N LEU A 111 5.49 11.96 -3.41
CA LEU A 111 4.95 13.15 -2.74
C LEU A 111 5.59 14.46 -3.24
N THR A 112 6.58 14.37 -4.12
CA THR A 112 7.23 15.55 -4.73
C THR A 112 6.53 16.01 -6.01
N ALA A 113 5.56 15.23 -6.50
CA ALA A 113 4.79 15.55 -7.69
C ALA A 113 4.01 16.86 -7.54
N ALA A 114 3.77 17.57 -8.65
CA ALA A 114 3.03 18.81 -8.62
C ALA A 114 1.59 18.61 -8.11
N GLU A 115 1.22 19.38 -7.08
CA GLU A 115 -0.14 19.45 -6.52
C GLU A 115 -1.04 20.40 -7.32
N GLY A 116 -2.36 20.27 -7.16
CA GLY A 116 -3.36 21.18 -7.70
C GLY A 116 -4.55 20.50 -8.38
N SER A 117 -5.50 21.32 -8.81
CA SER A 117 -6.74 20.83 -9.45
C SER A 117 -6.43 19.96 -10.67
N GLY A 118 -6.95 18.74 -10.67
CA GLY A 118 -6.77 17.74 -11.73
C GLY A 118 -5.38 17.07 -11.76
N LYS A 119 -4.45 17.44 -10.87
CA LYS A 119 -3.17 16.74 -10.75
C LYS A 119 -3.34 15.39 -10.08
N LYS A 120 -2.50 14.44 -10.48
CA LYS A 120 -2.51 13.06 -10.00
C LYS A 120 -1.18 12.75 -9.33
N ILE A 121 -1.24 12.00 -8.24
CA ILE A 121 -0.04 11.51 -7.56
C ILE A 121 0.49 10.25 -8.28
N PRO A 122 1.76 10.22 -8.72
CA PRO A 122 2.36 9.04 -9.31
C PRO A 122 2.52 7.92 -8.29
N VAL A 123 2.16 6.70 -8.69
CA VAL A 123 2.53 5.47 -7.98
C VAL A 123 3.81 4.96 -8.60
N LEU A 124 4.86 4.83 -7.78
CA LEU A 124 6.20 4.43 -8.22
C LEU A 124 6.42 2.93 -8.15
N TRP A 125 5.68 2.27 -7.26
CA TRP A 125 5.81 0.85 -7.01
C TRP A 125 4.52 0.30 -6.43
N THR A 126 4.16 -0.92 -6.83
CA THR A 126 3.04 -1.67 -6.27
C THR A 126 3.51 -3.09 -5.98
N SER A 127 3.10 -3.65 -4.84
CA SER A 127 3.24 -5.08 -4.57
C SER A 127 1.91 -5.71 -4.21
N TYR A 128 1.79 -6.99 -4.57
CA TYR A 128 0.70 -7.83 -4.16
C TYR A 128 1.24 -9.14 -3.56
N MET A 129 0.80 -9.47 -2.35
CA MET A 129 1.24 -10.66 -1.61
C MET A 129 0.01 -11.44 -1.17
N SER A 130 -0.21 -12.63 -1.70
CA SER A 130 -1.38 -13.44 -1.40
C SER A 130 -1.07 -14.66 -0.52
N GLY A 131 -2.11 -15.26 0.07
CA GLY A 131 -1.98 -16.49 0.86
C GLY A 131 -1.41 -16.29 2.26
N ILE A 132 -1.51 -15.08 2.83
CA ILE A 132 -0.94 -14.71 4.13
C ILE A 132 -1.92 -15.04 5.27
N LYS A 133 -2.33 -16.32 5.38
CA LYS A 133 -3.25 -16.79 6.43
C LYS A 133 -2.63 -17.92 7.25
N TYR A 134 -2.89 -17.91 8.57
CA TYR A 134 -2.81 -19.11 9.41
C TYR A 134 -4.09 -19.24 10.25
N SER A 135 -4.88 -20.30 10.00
CA SER A 135 -6.14 -20.65 10.68
C SER A 135 -7.17 -19.50 10.84
N THR A 136 -7.02 -18.65 11.87
CA THR A 136 -7.93 -17.55 12.21
C THR A 136 -7.29 -16.16 12.21
N SER A 137 -5.96 -16.04 12.00
CA SER A 137 -5.22 -14.77 12.04
C SER A 137 -4.19 -14.65 10.91
N VAL A 138 -3.70 -13.43 10.70
CA VAL A 138 -2.62 -13.15 9.74
C VAL A 138 -1.35 -13.84 10.21
N ASN A 139 -0.69 -14.58 9.32
CA ASN A 139 0.64 -15.11 9.63
C ASN A 139 1.68 -14.00 9.48
N LYS A 140 2.05 -13.37 10.59
CA LYS A 140 2.97 -12.21 10.63
C LYS A 140 4.33 -12.52 10.03
N VAL A 141 4.88 -13.71 10.31
CA VAL A 141 6.16 -14.14 9.76
C VAL A 141 6.08 -14.24 8.24
N LEU A 142 5.00 -14.81 7.70
CA LEU A 142 4.78 -14.84 6.25
C LEU A 142 4.56 -13.44 5.67
N ALA A 143 3.86 -12.55 6.38
CA ALA A 143 3.67 -11.16 5.95
C ALA A 143 5.03 -10.44 5.84
N VAL A 144 5.83 -10.46 6.91
CA VAL A 144 7.16 -9.82 6.93
C VAL A 144 8.09 -10.43 5.87
N ASN A 145 8.10 -11.75 5.71
CA ASN A 145 8.89 -12.41 4.67
C ASN A 145 8.42 -12.01 3.27
N GLY A 146 7.10 -11.90 3.06
CA GLY A 146 6.52 -11.38 1.83
C GLY A 146 7.01 -9.97 1.52
N VAL A 147 7.00 -9.07 2.51
CA VAL A 147 7.49 -7.69 2.36
C VAL A 147 8.96 -7.71 1.94
N ASN A 148 9.81 -8.43 2.68
CA ASN A 148 11.23 -8.55 2.36
C ASN A 148 11.47 -9.09 0.93
N GLN A 149 10.67 -10.07 0.52
CA GLN A 149 10.75 -10.67 -0.81
C GLN A 149 10.28 -9.72 -1.91
N ALA A 150 9.23 -8.91 -1.67
CA ALA A 150 8.76 -7.90 -2.61
C ALA A 150 9.83 -6.83 -2.87
N PHE A 151 10.50 -6.38 -1.81
CA PHE A 151 11.62 -5.46 -1.91
C PHE A 151 12.84 -6.11 -2.59
N THR A 152 13.18 -7.36 -2.27
CA THR A 152 14.30 -8.10 -2.90
C THR A 152 14.13 -8.20 -4.42
N GLN A 153 12.90 -8.41 -4.90
CA GLN A 153 12.57 -8.44 -6.33
C GLN A 153 12.50 -7.05 -6.99
N SER A 154 12.70 -5.99 -6.20
CA SER A 154 12.65 -4.60 -6.66
C SER A 154 14.01 -3.92 -6.45
N PRO A 155 15.09 -4.39 -7.11
CA PRO A 155 16.43 -3.83 -6.92
C PRO A 155 16.54 -2.37 -7.38
N TYR A 156 15.66 -1.93 -8.28
CA TYR A 156 15.58 -0.55 -8.78
C TYR A 156 15.03 0.45 -7.76
N LEU A 157 14.39 -0.02 -6.67
CA LEU A 157 13.80 0.85 -5.65
C LEU A 157 14.88 1.30 -4.67
N THR A 158 15.79 2.17 -5.08
CA THR A 158 16.86 2.68 -4.21
C THR A 158 17.23 4.12 -4.61
N ASN A 159 17.74 4.89 -3.65
CA ASN A 159 18.34 6.20 -3.89
C ASN A 159 19.87 6.20 -3.64
N LYS A 160 20.45 5.00 -3.52
CA LYS A 160 21.89 4.78 -3.42
C LYS A 160 22.55 4.72 -4.80
#